data_AF-A0A9W3G0B3-F1
#
_entry.id   AF-A0A9W3G0B3-F1
#
_cell.length_a   1.000
_cell.length_b   1.000
_cell.length_c   1.000
_cell.angle_alpha   90.00
_cell.angle_beta   90.00
_cell.angle_gamma   90.00
#
_symmetry.space_group_name_H-M   'P 1'
#
loop_
_entity.id
_entity.type
_entity.pdbx_description
1 polymer ?
#
loop_
_entity_poly.entity_id
_entity_poly.type
_entity_poly.pdbx_seq_one_letter_code
_entity_poly.pdbx_strand_id
1 'polypeptide(L)'
;MGRMSSVDQPGIRHILWFTLAGHCSSMPTQHVLWMALAPLLAALNAGTKWGTQFPCPAGTYSSQAGNSQAEDCLPCPAGAFCPRGTPKPVLCPRGTSRQSPGARLAVACVLCPAGHHCPELGTATPRPCSAGSFSGPGRLWCQECPGGKLCNQTKLASPLACPPGHYCPAQGLLSIPCPRGTFREAPGAAHMEDCQPCRSGTFCGKAGLAEPQGLCRPGYHCGPGSNTSSPEGLPFGDLCPPGHFCPAGTKDPRQRPCPAGTWNAEKGAPDVSWCLPCPPGLFCAEAGQAAPRGPCAPGEGPRVSPMTGQEKHQAEGGQPATSALALGSSVPEAKGFTVQEGHRV
;
A
#
# COMPACT_ATOMS: atom_id res chain seq x y z
N MET A 1 -72.24 -38.69 -7.07
CA MET A 1 -73.53 -39.02 -6.43
C MET A 1 -73.33 -40.25 -5.56
N GLY A 2 -73.77 -40.21 -4.30
CA GLY A 2 -74.37 -41.33 -3.55
C GLY A 2 -73.64 -42.67 -3.31
N ARG A 3 -73.41 -42.94 -2.02
CA ARG A 3 -73.74 -44.16 -1.22
C ARG A 3 -73.04 -45.52 -1.42
N MET A 4 -72.87 -46.14 -0.24
CA MET A 4 -72.41 -47.47 0.19
C MET A 4 -72.90 -48.71 -0.57
N SER A 5 -72.04 -49.76 -0.58
CA SER A 5 -72.28 -51.22 -0.38
C SER A 5 -70.89 -51.90 -0.33
N SER A 6 -70.40 -52.52 0.75
CA SER A 6 -70.66 -53.83 1.40
C SER A 6 -70.22 -55.08 0.61
N VAL A 7 -69.62 -56.05 1.34
CA VAL A 7 -69.23 -57.45 0.96
C VAL A 7 -67.83 -57.56 0.30
N ASP A 8 -66.86 -58.42 0.65
CA ASP A 8 -66.85 -59.79 1.21
C ASP A 8 -65.49 -60.11 1.92
N GLN A 9 -65.49 -61.03 2.90
CA GLN A 9 -64.32 -61.64 3.55
C GLN A 9 -64.16 -63.09 3.08
N PRO A 10 -62.94 -63.63 2.84
CA PRO A 10 -62.76 -65.07 2.80
C PRO A 10 -62.09 -65.62 4.06
N GLY A 11 -62.87 -66.40 4.81
CA GLY A 11 -62.61 -67.83 5.00
C GLY A 11 -61.41 -68.26 5.85
N ILE A 12 -61.59 -68.24 7.17
CA ILE A 12 -60.81 -69.04 8.13
C ILE A 12 -61.24 -70.50 7.99
N ARG A 13 -60.30 -71.42 7.69
CA ARG A 13 -60.51 -72.86 7.84
C ARG A 13 -59.57 -73.42 8.91
N HIS A 14 -60.21 -74.01 9.92
CA HIS A 14 -59.62 -74.74 11.04
C HIS A 14 -58.68 -75.86 10.55
N ILE A 15 -57.47 -75.91 11.10
CA ILE A 15 -56.64 -77.12 11.13
C ILE A 15 -56.53 -77.54 12.60
N LEU A 16 -57.03 -78.76 12.84
CA LEU A 16 -57.10 -79.44 14.12
C LEU A 16 -55.71 -79.57 14.77
N TRP A 17 -55.64 -79.24 16.06
CA TRP A 17 -54.52 -79.58 16.92
C TRP A 17 -54.54 -81.10 17.21
N PHE A 18 -53.66 -81.85 16.56
CA PHE A 18 -53.27 -83.17 17.02
C PHE A 18 -52.06 -83.02 17.95
N THR A 19 -52.28 -83.30 19.23
CA THR A 19 -51.22 -83.53 20.22
C THR A 19 -50.56 -84.88 19.93
N LEU A 20 -49.35 -84.85 19.38
CA LEU A 20 -48.44 -86.00 19.43
C LEU A 20 -47.05 -85.51 19.87
N ALA A 21 -46.73 -85.87 21.12
CA ALA A 21 -45.40 -85.86 21.65
C ALA A 21 -44.53 -86.90 20.93
N GLY A 22 -43.24 -86.60 20.80
CA GLY A 22 -42.21 -87.52 20.33
C GLY A 22 -41.80 -87.26 18.88
N HIS A 23 -40.67 -86.59 18.69
CA HIS A 23 -39.36 -87.24 18.54
C HIS A 23 -38.31 -86.16 18.30
N CYS A 24 -37.35 -86.10 19.21
CA CYS A 24 -36.17 -85.26 19.12
C CYS A 24 -35.22 -85.91 18.10
N SER A 25 -35.14 -85.39 16.88
CA SER A 25 -34.06 -85.71 15.93
C SER A 25 -33.96 -84.65 14.84
N SER A 26 -32.80 -83.98 14.83
CA SER A 26 -32.24 -83.14 13.76
C SER A 26 -33.10 -81.99 13.21
N MET A 27 -32.99 -80.81 13.82
CA MET A 27 -33.25 -79.55 13.10
C MET A 27 -32.12 -79.32 12.09
N PRO A 28 -32.43 -79.11 10.79
CA PRO A 28 -31.43 -78.64 9.85
C PRO A 28 -31.04 -77.20 10.21
N THR A 29 -29.74 -76.92 10.25
CA THR A 29 -29.11 -75.61 10.50
C THR A 29 -29.58 -74.49 9.54
N GLN A 30 -30.43 -74.80 8.56
CA GLN A 30 -31.03 -73.84 7.62
C GLN A 30 -32.24 -73.07 8.18
N HIS A 31 -32.95 -73.59 9.20
CA HIS A 31 -34.14 -72.91 9.76
C HIS A 31 -33.81 -71.80 10.78
N VAL A 32 -32.66 -71.89 11.46
CA VAL A 32 -32.20 -70.85 12.40
C VAL A 32 -31.73 -69.61 11.63
N LEU A 33 -31.18 -69.80 10.41
CA LEU A 33 -30.80 -68.70 9.52
C LEU A 33 -32.02 -67.91 9.01
N TRP A 34 -33.15 -68.57 8.73
CA TRP A 34 -34.38 -67.91 8.29
C TRP A 34 -35.08 -67.12 9.41
N MET A 35 -35.11 -67.66 10.64
CA MET A 35 -35.67 -66.96 11.81
C MET A 35 -34.78 -65.78 12.27
N ALA A 36 -33.47 -65.84 12.04
CA ALA A 36 -32.55 -64.73 12.29
C ALA A 36 -32.63 -63.63 11.21
N LEU A 37 -32.97 -63.99 9.96
CA LEU A 37 -33.12 -63.05 8.85
C LEU A 37 -34.55 -62.48 8.69
N ALA A 38 -35.59 -63.12 9.22
CA ALA A 38 -36.97 -62.65 9.14
C ALA A 38 -37.22 -61.24 9.74
N PRO A 39 -36.71 -60.87 10.94
CA PRO A 39 -36.83 -59.51 11.44
C PRO A 39 -35.95 -58.50 10.68
N LEU A 40 -34.83 -58.95 10.09
CA LEU A 40 -34.00 -58.15 9.17
C LEU A 40 -34.73 -57.90 7.83
N LEU A 41 -35.48 -58.88 7.33
CA LEU A 41 -36.33 -58.78 6.14
C LEU A 41 -37.62 -57.96 6.40
N ALA A 42 -38.19 -58.01 7.61
CA ALA A 42 -39.34 -57.19 7.99
C ALA A 42 -38.98 -55.70 8.13
N ALA A 43 -37.74 -55.39 8.53
CA ALA A 43 -37.23 -54.01 8.56
C ALA A 43 -36.99 -53.41 7.17
N LEU A 44 -36.82 -54.24 6.14
CA LEU A 44 -36.64 -53.80 4.75
C LEU A 44 -37.96 -53.39 4.06
N ASN A 45 -39.12 -53.72 4.66
CA ASN A 45 -40.46 -53.44 4.10
C ASN A 45 -41.30 -52.44 4.92
N ALA A 46 -40.72 -51.80 5.93
CA ALA A 46 -41.43 -50.78 6.69
C ALA A 46 -41.46 -49.45 5.91
N GLY A 47 -42.60 -49.15 5.27
CA GLY A 47 -42.83 -47.88 4.59
C GLY A 47 -42.83 -46.66 5.54
N THR A 48 -42.86 -45.45 4.97
CA THR A 48 -42.92 -44.19 5.72
C THR A 48 -44.22 -44.05 6.51
N LYS A 49 -44.11 -43.69 7.80
CA LYS A 49 -45.24 -43.48 8.71
C LYS A 49 -45.81 -42.04 8.64
N TRP A 50 -45.00 -41.06 8.27
CA TRP A 50 -45.41 -39.66 8.06
C TRP A 50 -44.60 -39.00 6.94
N GLY A 51 -45.19 -38.02 6.25
CA GLY A 51 -44.62 -37.41 5.03
C GLY A 51 -43.30 -36.65 5.21
N THR A 52 -42.88 -36.37 6.45
CA THR A 52 -41.62 -35.69 6.79
C THR A 52 -40.59 -36.60 7.47
N GLN A 53 -40.79 -37.92 7.45
CA GLN A 53 -39.93 -38.88 8.17
C GLN A 53 -38.49 -38.91 7.61
N PHE A 54 -38.35 -38.79 6.30
CA PHE A 54 -37.06 -38.77 5.60
C PHE A 54 -36.90 -37.47 4.80
N PRO A 55 -36.66 -36.34 5.47
CA PRO A 55 -36.46 -35.08 4.77
C PRO A 55 -35.11 -35.10 4.04
N CYS A 56 -35.03 -34.37 2.92
CA CYS A 56 -33.77 -34.20 2.18
C CYS A 56 -32.61 -33.79 3.12
N PRO A 57 -31.43 -34.42 2.99
CA PRO A 57 -30.29 -34.15 3.84
C PRO A 57 -29.80 -32.70 3.67
N ALA A 58 -29.15 -32.15 4.71
CA ALA A 58 -28.61 -30.79 4.63
C ALA A 58 -27.58 -30.65 3.50
N GLY A 59 -27.67 -29.56 2.75
CA GLY A 59 -26.93 -29.36 1.49
C GLY A 59 -27.69 -29.78 0.24
N THR A 60 -28.91 -30.32 0.40
CA THR A 60 -29.84 -30.62 -0.69
C THR A 60 -31.22 -30.02 -0.40
N TYR A 61 -32.07 -29.92 -1.42
CA TYR A 61 -33.44 -29.42 -1.31
C TYR A 61 -34.35 -30.13 -2.32
N SER A 62 -35.67 -30.08 -2.11
CA SER A 62 -36.63 -30.51 -3.14
C SER A 62 -37.90 -29.68 -3.03
N SER A 63 -38.35 -29.14 -4.16
CA SER A 63 -39.62 -28.40 -4.26
C SER A 63 -40.82 -29.31 -4.57
N GLN A 64 -40.59 -30.61 -4.76
CA GLN A 64 -41.62 -31.59 -5.13
C GLN A 64 -42.09 -32.38 -3.89
N ALA A 65 -43.36 -32.76 -3.90
CA ALA A 65 -43.91 -33.70 -2.93
C ALA A 65 -43.78 -35.14 -3.48
N GLY A 66 -43.64 -36.12 -2.58
CA GLY A 66 -43.61 -37.54 -2.96
C GLY A 66 -42.23 -38.06 -3.37
N ASN A 67 -41.14 -37.39 -2.98
CA ASN A 67 -39.78 -37.94 -3.14
C ASN A 67 -39.71 -39.34 -2.50
N SER A 68 -39.27 -40.30 -3.29
CA SER A 68 -39.22 -41.72 -2.93
C SER A 68 -37.80 -42.19 -2.62
N GLN A 69 -36.79 -41.46 -3.10
CA GLN A 69 -35.38 -41.77 -2.94
C GLN A 69 -34.57 -40.51 -2.57
N ALA A 70 -33.34 -40.67 -2.08
CA ALA A 70 -32.49 -39.55 -1.69
C ALA A 70 -31.98 -38.75 -2.91
N GLU A 71 -31.90 -39.41 -4.06
CA GLU A 71 -31.48 -38.85 -5.35
C GLU A 71 -32.51 -37.87 -5.93
N ASP A 72 -33.76 -37.93 -5.45
CA ASP A 72 -34.81 -36.95 -5.78
C ASP A 72 -34.51 -35.56 -5.15
N CYS A 73 -33.56 -35.50 -4.22
CA CYS A 73 -33.10 -34.25 -3.62
C CYS A 73 -32.02 -33.58 -4.48
N LEU A 74 -32.31 -32.36 -4.94
CA LEU A 74 -31.38 -31.57 -5.74
C LEU A 74 -30.27 -30.96 -4.88
N PRO A 75 -29.02 -30.85 -5.39
CA PRO A 75 -27.96 -30.18 -4.67
C PRO A 75 -28.30 -28.70 -4.45
N CYS A 76 -27.95 -28.17 -3.27
CA CYS A 76 -28.15 -26.76 -3.01
C CYS A 76 -27.34 -25.91 -4.00
N PRO A 77 -27.95 -24.95 -4.72
CA PRO A 77 -27.24 -24.16 -5.72
C PRO A 77 -26.19 -23.24 -5.08
N ALA A 78 -25.20 -22.84 -5.87
CA ALA A 78 -24.27 -21.78 -5.49
C ALA A 78 -25.05 -20.50 -5.14
N GLY A 79 -24.51 -19.70 -4.22
CA GLY A 79 -25.18 -18.52 -3.69
C GLY A 79 -26.27 -18.82 -2.65
N ALA A 80 -26.57 -20.07 -2.33
CA ALA A 80 -27.58 -20.42 -1.32
C ALA A 80 -27.06 -21.44 -0.31
N PHE A 81 -27.80 -21.62 0.78
CA PHE A 81 -27.64 -22.73 1.73
C PHE A 81 -28.98 -23.42 2.01
N CYS A 82 -28.90 -24.73 2.30
CA CYS A 82 -30.07 -25.59 2.45
C CYS A 82 -29.95 -26.40 3.74
N PRO A 83 -30.58 -25.95 4.84
CA PRO A 83 -30.77 -26.77 6.03
C PRO A 83 -31.54 -28.05 5.72
N ARG A 84 -31.54 -29.02 6.63
CA ARG A 84 -32.23 -30.31 6.44
C ARG A 84 -33.74 -30.10 6.21
N GLY A 85 -34.30 -30.76 5.20
CA GLY A 85 -35.73 -30.73 4.89
C GLY A 85 -36.24 -29.42 4.27
N THR A 86 -35.36 -28.63 3.66
CA THR A 86 -35.73 -27.34 3.08
C THR A 86 -36.39 -27.53 1.70
N PRO A 87 -37.56 -26.93 1.44
CA PRO A 87 -38.24 -27.04 0.14
C PRO A 87 -37.73 -26.03 -0.91
N LYS A 88 -37.04 -24.96 -0.48
CA LYS A 88 -36.51 -23.90 -1.34
C LYS A 88 -35.16 -23.38 -0.81
N PRO A 89 -34.11 -23.24 -1.64
CA PRO A 89 -32.81 -22.76 -1.17
C PRO A 89 -32.89 -21.39 -0.50
N VAL A 90 -32.20 -21.22 0.62
CA VAL A 90 -32.10 -19.94 1.31
C VAL A 90 -30.92 -19.16 0.74
N LEU A 91 -31.20 -18.03 0.09
CA LEU A 91 -30.17 -17.22 -0.56
C LEU A 91 -29.23 -16.61 0.47
N CYS A 92 -27.93 -16.58 0.15
CA CYS A 92 -26.94 -15.87 0.94
C CYS A 92 -27.31 -14.37 1.03
N PRO A 93 -27.16 -13.75 2.21
CA PRO A 93 -27.46 -12.33 2.37
C PRO A 93 -26.53 -11.46 1.52
N ARG A 94 -26.97 -10.23 1.23
CA ARG A 94 -26.16 -9.23 0.51
C ARG A 94 -24.81 -9.04 1.21
N GLY A 95 -23.74 -8.88 0.45
CA GLY A 95 -22.37 -8.73 1.01
C GLY A 95 -21.72 -10.04 1.39
N THR A 96 -22.41 -11.17 1.20
CA THR A 96 -21.83 -12.51 1.28
C THR A 96 -21.94 -13.21 -0.07
N SER A 97 -21.13 -14.25 -0.26
CA SER A 97 -21.13 -15.05 -1.46
C SER A 97 -20.85 -16.51 -1.16
N ARG A 98 -21.27 -17.38 -2.08
CA ARG A 98 -20.98 -18.81 -2.01
C ARG A 98 -20.78 -19.35 -3.42
N GLN A 99 -19.52 -19.60 -3.80
CA GLN A 99 -19.18 -20.03 -5.16
C GLN A 99 -19.51 -21.51 -5.42
N SER A 100 -19.24 -22.38 -4.45
CA SER A 100 -19.48 -23.82 -4.59
C SER A 100 -20.93 -24.19 -4.25
N PRO A 101 -21.56 -25.16 -4.91
CA PRO A 101 -22.87 -25.69 -4.48
C PRO A 101 -22.78 -26.48 -3.16
N GLY A 102 -23.91 -26.98 -2.66
CA GLY A 102 -24.00 -27.93 -1.54
C GLY A 102 -23.84 -27.32 -0.14
N ALA A 103 -24.08 -26.02 0.04
CA ALA A 103 -23.99 -25.40 1.35
C ALA A 103 -25.10 -25.89 2.30
N ARG A 104 -24.70 -26.31 3.51
CA ARG A 104 -25.62 -26.87 4.52
C ARG A 104 -26.21 -25.82 5.45
N LEU A 105 -25.44 -24.77 5.75
CA LEU A 105 -25.72 -23.80 6.81
C LEU A 105 -25.33 -22.39 6.36
N ALA A 106 -25.90 -21.38 7.01
CA ALA A 106 -25.67 -19.97 6.70
C ALA A 106 -24.19 -19.56 6.83
N VAL A 107 -23.43 -20.18 7.73
CA VAL A 107 -21.97 -19.94 7.91
C VAL A 107 -21.17 -20.19 6.63
N ALA A 108 -21.72 -20.96 5.71
CA ALA A 108 -21.07 -21.25 4.45
C ALA A 108 -21.18 -20.09 3.44
N CYS A 109 -22.02 -19.09 3.70
CA CYS A 109 -22.04 -17.81 3.00
C CYS A 109 -20.89 -16.95 3.56
N VAL A 110 -19.77 -16.92 2.85
CA VAL A 110 -18.58 -16.17 3.27
C VAL A 110 -18.71 -14.71 2.87
N LEU A 111 -18.01 -13.81 3.57
CA LEU A 111 -17.96 -12.40 3.19
C LEU A 111 -17.53 -12.25 1.72
N CYS A 112 -18.12 -11.26 1.04
CA CYS A 112 -17.69 -10.89 -0.29
C CYS A 112 -16.18 -10.63 -0.28
N PRO A 113 -15.38 -11.28 -1.14
CA PRO A 113 -13.93 -11.13 -1.10
C PRO A 113 -13.52 -9.69 -1.40
N ALA A 114 -12.41 -9.26 -0.82
CA ALA A 114 -11.85 -7.95 -1.14
C ALA A 114 -11.54 -7.83 -2.65
N GLY A 115 -11.63 -6.62 -3.18
CA GLY A 115 -11.58 -6.34 -4.61
C GLY A 115 -12.84 -6.71 -5.38
N HIS A 116 -13.89 -7.18 -4.71
CA HIS A 116 -15.16 -7.52 -5.34
C HIS A 116 -16.33 -6.86 -4.62
N HIS A 117 -17.50 -6.88 -5.26
CA HIS A 117 -18.76 -6.45 -4.70
C HIS A 117 -19.85 -7.51 -4.86
N CYS A 118 -20.79 -7.54 -3.92
CA CYS A 118 -21.90 -8.50 -3.87
C CYS A 118 -23.23 -7.79 -3.55
N PRO A 119 -23.82 -7.03 -4.50
CA PRO A 119 -25.02 -6.21 -4.27
C PRO A 119 -26.32 -7.01 -4.23
N GLU A 120 -26.32 -8.24 -4.73
CA GLU A 120 -27.49 -9.08 -4.92
C GLU A 120 -27.58 -10.15 -3.82
N LEU A 121 -28.81 -10.51 -3.43
CA LEU A 121 -29.03 -11.71 -2.63
C LEU A 121 -28.62 -12.93 -3.45
N GLY A 122 -28.03 -13.92 -2.78
CA GLY A 122 -27.65 -15.16 -3.42
C GLY A 122 -26.46 -15.04 -4.38
N THR A 123 -25.52 -14.14 -4.10
CA THR A 123 -24.34 -13.95 -4.96
C THR A 123 -23.50 -15.23 -5.01
N ALA A 124 -23.50 -15.91 -6.16
CA ALA A 124 -22.63 -17.05 -6.41
C ALA A 124 -21.23 -16.61 -6.85
N THR A 125 -21.17 -15.66 -7.78
CA THR A 125 -19.93 -15.12 -8.36
C THR A 125 -19.78 -13.64 -8.01
N PRO A 126 -18.92 -13.29 -7.05
CA PRO A 126 -18.60 -11.90 -6.73
C PRO A 126 -18.13 -11.14 -7.97
N ARG A 127 -18.62 -9.91 -8.18
CA ARG A 127 -18.22 -9.08 -9.33
C ARG A 127 -16.96 -8.29 -8.97
N PRO A 128 -15.91 -8.31 -9.81
CA PRO A 128 -14.67 -7.60 -9.53
C PRO A 128 -14.84 -6.09 -9.66
N CYS A 129 -14.12 -5.34 -8.84
CA CYS A 129 -13.96 -3.90 -9.02
C CYS A 129 -13.06 -3.60 -10.22
N SER A 130 -13.51 -2.66 -11.06
CA SER A 130 -12.72 -2.16 -12.19
C SER A 130 -11.57 -1.28 -11.70
N ALA A 131 -10.58 -1.04 -12.56
CA ALA A 131 -9.57 -0.03 -12.30
C ALA A 131 -10.24 1.32 -12.00
N GLY A 132 -9.63 2.07 -11.08
CA GLY A 132 -10.19 3.30 -10.52
C GLY A 132 -11.18 3.09 -9.37
N SER A 133 -11.38 1.84 -8.94
CA SER A 133 -12.18 1.51 -7.77
C SER A 133 -11.55 0.41 -6.92
N PHE A 134 -11.94 0.33 -5.65
CA PHE A 134 -11.46 -0.67 -4.71
C PHE A 134 -12.59 -1.15 -3.80
N SER A 135 -12.39 -2.25 -3.10
CA SER A 135 -13.39 -2.79 -2.18
C SER A 135 -12.77 -3.64 -1.08
N GLY A 136 -13.10 -3.34 0.17
CA GLY A 136 -12.78 -4.22 1.30
C GLY A 136 -13.68 -5.47 1.34
N PRO A 137 -13.45 -6.39 2.30
CA PRO A 137 -14.31 -7.56 2.47
C PRO A 137 -15.75 -7.18 2.84
N GLY A 138 -16.72 -7.95 2.37
CA GLY A 138 -18.15 -7.81 2.74
C GLY A 138 -18.88 -6.64 2.08
N ARG A 139 -18.27 -5.95 1.13
CA ARG A 139 -18.86 -4.76 0.49
C ARG A 139 -19.90 -5.12 -0.57
N LEU A 140 -20.91 -4.25 -0.66
CA LEU A 140 -22.00 -4.36 -1.61
C LEU A 140 -21.70 -3.65 -2.94
N TRP A 141 -20.85 -2.63 -2.91
CA TRP A 141 -20.45 -1.83 -4.07
C TRP A 141 -18.96 -1.50 -3.97
N CYS A 142 -18.31 -1.26 -5.11
CA CYS A 142 -16.94 -0.74 -5.12
C CYS A 142 -16.94 0.73 -4.73
N GLN A 143 -15.86 1.17 -4.10
CA GLN A 143 -15.61 2.56 -3.77
C GLN A 143 -14.70 3.18 -4.82
N GLU A 144 -14.98 4.42 -5.20
CA GLU A 144 -14.13 5.18 -6.11
C GLU A 144 -12.77 5.45 -5.46
N CYS A 145 -11.71 5.45 -6.28
CA CYS A 145 -10.38 5.77 -5.80
C CYS A 145 -10.29 7.27 -5.47
N PRO A 146 -10.05 7.65 -4.20
CA PRO A 146 -9.88 9.05 -3.85
C PRO A 146 -8.56 9.60 -4.38
N GLY A 147 -8.49 10.93 -4.55
CA GLY A 147 -7.24 11.61 -4.88
C GLY A 147 -6.13 11.31 -3.87
N GLY A 148 -4.88 11.29 -4.34
CA GLY A 148 -3.72 10.92 -3.53
C GLY A 148 -3.54 9.42 -3.36
N LYS A 149 -4.38 8.60 -4.01
CA LYS A 149 -4.25 7.14 -4.05
C LYS A 149 -4.14 6.64 -5.48
N LEU A 150 -3.59 5.43 -5.61
CA LEU A 150 -3.45 4.72 -6.88
C LEU A 150 -4.31 3.45 -6.86
N CYS A 151 -5.16 3.33 -7.87
CA CYS A 151 -6.03 2.19 -8.14
C CYS A 151 -5.94 1.75 -9.62
N ASN A 152 -4.72 1.50 -10.11
CA ASN A 152 -4.44 1.17 -11.50
C ASN A 152 -4.70 -0.30 -11.89
N GLN A 153 -5.23 -1.11 -10.98
CA GLN A 153 -5.49 -2.54 -11.18
C GLN A 153 -6.96 -2.87 -10.92
N THR A 154 -7.44 -3.95 -11.55
CA THR A 154 -8.73 -4.56 -11.21
C THR A 154 -8.60 -5.39 -9.93
N LYS A 155 -9.73 -5.69 -9.27
CA LYS A 155 -9.79 -6.49 -8.04
C LYS A 155 -8.96 -5.92 -6.88
N LEU A 156 -8.88 -4.60 -6.79
CA LEU A 156 -8.08 -3.95 -5.76
C LEU A 156 -8.78 -3.99 -4.39
N ALA A 157 -8.11 -4.59 -3.40
CA ALA A 157 -8.60 -4.67 -2.03
C ALA A 157 -8.44 -3.34 -1.27
N SER A 158 -7.31 -2.65 -1.49
CA SER A 158 -6.96 -1.40 -0.81
C SER A 158 -6.13 -0.51 -1.74
N PRO A 159 -6.39 0.82 -1.80
CA PRO A 159 -5.61 1.75 -2.61
C PRO A 159 -4.19 1.94 -2.11
N LEU A 160 -3.22 2.06 -3.04
CA LEU A 160 -1.85 2.42 -2.69
C LEU A 160 -1.74 3.94 -2.53
N ALA A 161 -0.85 4.43 -1.67
CA ALA A 161 -0.56 5.87 -1.61
C ALA A 161 0.14 6.34 -2.90
N CYS A 162 -0.16 7.55 -3.36
CA CYS A 162 0.59 8.13 -4.48
C CYS A 162 2.08 8.21 -4.12
N PRO A 163 3.00 7.73 -4.98
CA PRO A 163 4.42 7.70 -4.63
C PRO A 163 5.00 9.11 -4.53
N PRO A 164 6.09 9.31 -3.76
CA PRO A 164 6.86 10.55 -3.77
C PRO A 164 7.25 11.00 -5.18
N GLY A 165 7.36 12.30 -5.37
CA GLY A 165 7.64 12.94 -6.64
C GLY A 165 6.49 12.91 -7.64
N HIS A 166 5.33 12.36 -7.28
CA HIS A 166 4.16 12.25 -8.16
C HIS A 166 2.91 12.75 -7.46
N TYR A 167 1.90 13.13 -8.24
CA TYR A 167 0.54 13.35 -7.78
C TYR A 167 -0.45 12.46 -8.53
N CYS A 168 -1.51 12.06 -7.85
CA CYS A 168 -2.50 11.11 -8.34
C CYS A 168 -3.89 11.75 -8.21
N PRO A 169 -4.50 12.21 -9.31
CA PRO A 169 -5.84 12.79 -9.27
C PRO A 169 -6.88 11.73 -8.85
N ALA A 170 -8.16 12.15 -8.73
CA ALA A 170 -9.26 11.22 -8.54
C ALA A 170 -9.24 10.10 -9.59
N GLN A 171 -9.91 8.98 -9.29
CA GLN A 171 -9.80 7.72 -10.02
C GLN A 171 -8.43 7.04 -9.92
N GLY A 172 -7.33 7.73 -9.62
CA GLY A 172 -6.05 7.11 -9.25
C GLY A 172 -5.51 6.13 -10.30
N LEU A 173 -5.83 6.34 -11.59
CA LEU A 173 -5.41 5.45 -12.67
C LEU A 173 -3.94 5.68 -13.06
N LEU A 174 -3.45 6.90 -12.87
CA LEU A 174 -2.11 7.34 -13.27
C LEU A 174 -1.42 8.05 -12.11
N SER A 175 -0.12 7.77 -11.94
CA SER A 175 0.79 8.59 -11.13
C SER A 175 1.47 9.59 -12.05
N ILE A 176 1.16 10.88 -11.90
CA ILE A 176 1.68 11.94 -12.76
C ILE A 176 2.91 12.55 -12.09
N PRO A 177 4.09 12.58 -12.74
CA PRO A 177 5.29 13.12 -12.14
C PRO A 177 5.17 14.62 -11.90
N CYS A 178 5.65 15.09 -10.75
CA CYS A 178 5.79 16.52 -10.48
C CYS A 178 6.67 17.17 -11.55
N PRO A 179 6.30 18.34 -12.10
CA PRO A 179 7.02 18.97 -13.20
C PRO A 179 8.44 19.42 -12.79
N ARG A 180 9.29 19.69 -13.79
CA ARG A 180 10.63 20.27 -13.56
C ARG A 180 10.53 21.57 -12.77
N GLY A 181 11.50 21.82 -11.89
CA GLY A 181 11.44 22.92 -10.94
C GLY A 181 10.65 22.60 -9.67
N THR A 182 9.99 21.43 -9.58
CA THR A 182 9.26 21.00 -8.38
C THR A 182 9.69 19.61 -7.91
N PHE A 183 9.38 19.29 -6.66
CA PHE A 183 9.60 17.98 -6.04
C PHE A 183 8.50 17.69 -5.00
N ARG A 184 8.37 16.44 -4.54
CA ARG A 184 7.43 16.06 -3.49
C ARG A 184 7.98 14.91 -2.66
N GLU A 185 8.41 15.20 -1.42
CA GLU A 185 8.96 14.20 -0.49
C GLU A 185 7.86 13.27 0.06
N ALA A 186 6.73 13.86 0.49
CA ALA A 186 5.66 13.12 1.14
C ALA A 186 4.80 12.36 0.12
N PRO A 187 4.45 11.08 0.39
CA PRO A 187 3.51 10.35 -0.44
C PRO A 187 2.10 10.96 -0.37
N GLY A 188 1.23 10.52 -1.27
CA GLY A 188 -0.20 10.81 -1.21
C GLY A 188 -0.62 12.17 -1.77
N ALA A 189 0.17 12.79 -2.64
CA ALA A 189 -0.24 13.99 -3.35
C ALA A 189 -1.41 13.71 -4.28
N ALA A 190 -2.45 14.53 -4.21
CA ALA A 190 -3.66 14.40 -5.00
C ALA A 190 -3.67 15.34 -6.21
N HIS A 191 -2.99 16.49 -6.09
CA HIS A 191 -3.07 17.56 -7.08
C HIS A 191 -1.68 18.01 -7.55
N MET A 192 -1.62 18.86 -8.57
CA MET A 192 -0.32 19.38 -9.05
C MET A 192 0.27 20.38 -8.04
N GLU A 193 -0.58 21.11 -7.34
CA GLU A 193 -0.25 22.13 -6.34
C GLU A 193 0.38 21.52 -5.08
N ASP A 194 0.22 20.22 -4.91
CA ASP A 194 0.93 19.44 -3.90
C ASP A 194 2.44 19.33 -4.19
N CYS A 195 2.86 19.52 -5.45
CA CYS A 195 4.27 19.55 -5.83
C CYS A 195 4.91 20.86 -5.34
N GLN A 196 5.94 20.73 -4.51
CA GLN A 196 6.62 21.87 -3.90
C GLN A 196 7.68 22.43 -4.85
N PRO A 197 7.80 23.75 -5.01
CA PRO A 197 8.88 24.33 -5.79
C PRO A 197 10.23 23.96 -5.16
N CYS A 198 11.23 23.72 -6.00
CA CYS A 198 12.59 23.44 -5.55
C CYS A 198 13.06 24.51 -4.59
N ARG A 199 13.66 24.12 -3.46
CA ARG A 199 14.06 25.06 -2.41
C ARG A 199 15.17 25.96 -2.95
N SER A 200 15.19 27.23 -2.56
CA SER A 200 16.28 28.14 -2.94
C SER A 200 17.64 27.56 -2.53
N GLY A 201 18.63 27.72 -3.41
CA GLY A 201 19.94 27.09 -3.32
C GLY A 201 20.01 25.68 -3.89
N THR A 202 18.88 25.08 -4.30
CA THR A 202 18.84 23.75 -4.91
C THR A 202 18.20 23.80 -6.29
N PHE A 203 18.30 22.71 -7.06
CA PHE A 203 17.68 22.63 -8.38
C PHE A 203 16.99 21.28 -8.63
N CYS A 204 15.96 21.32 -9.46
CA CYS A 204 15.07 20.21 -9.79
C CYS A 204 14.97 20.05 -11.31
N GLY A 205 16.02 19.50 -11.92
CA GLY A 205 16.18 19.46 -13.39
C GLY A 205 15.44 18.36 -14.14
N LYS A 206 14.70 17.48 -13.44
CA LYS A 206 13.93 16.36 -13.99
C LYS A 206 12.54 16.38 -13.34
N ALA A 207 11.56 15.80 -14.02
CA ALA A 207 10.25 15.58 -13.42
C ALA A 207 10.31 14.37 -12.46
N GLY A 208 9.31 14.24 -11.59
CA GLY A 208 9.14 13.03 -10.77
C GLY A 208 10.05 12.95 -9.55
N LEU A 209 10.61 14.08 -9.10
CA LEU A 209 11.61 14.10 -8.02
C LEU A 209 10.97 14.01 -6.64
N ALA A 210 11.42 13.04 -5.84
CA ALA A 210 11.09 12.98 -4.42
C ALA A 210 11.89 14.00 -3.59
N GLU A 211 13.06 14.40 -4.07
CA GLU A 211 13.98 15.33 -3.41
C GLU A 211 14.71 16.20 -4.45
N PRO A 212 15.23 17.38 -4.07
CA PRO A 212 16.08 18.17 -4.96
C PRO A 212 17.29 17.38 -5.47
N GLN A 213 17.72 17.62 -6.70
CA GLN A 213 18.85 16.87 -7.28
C GLN A 213 20.20 17.22 -6.67
N GLY A 214 20.29 18.41 -6.08
CA GLY A 214 21.50 18.89 -5.47
C GLY A 214 21.50 20.41 -5.34
N LEU A 215 22.67 20.91 -4.94
CA LEU A 215 22.91 22.33 -4.76
C LEU A 215 23.13 23.04 -6.10
N CYS A 216 22.82 24.34 -6.14
CA CYS A 216 23.24 25.22 -7.22
C CYS A 216 24.77 25.20 -7.38
N ARG A 217 25.27 25.29 -8.61
CA ARG A 217 26.71 25.33 -8.88
C ARG A 217 27.34 26.61 -8.33
N PRO A 218 28.63 26.58 -7.94
CA PRO A 218 29.38 27.80 -7.64
C PRO A 218 29.31 28.81 -8.80
N GLY A 219 29.25 30.09 -8.47
CA GLY A 219 29.07 31.21 -9.40
C GLY A 219 27.60 31.57 -9.65
N TYR A 220 26.66 30.71 -9.26
CA TYR A 220 25.24 30.88 -9.50
C TYR A 220 24.43 30.94 -8.21
N HIS A 221 23.30 31.63 -8.26
CA HIS A 221 22.28 31.55 -7.23
C HIS A 221 21.01 30.90 -7.79
N CYS A 222 20.39 30.03 -7.00
CA CYS A 222 19.13 29.38 -7.36
C CYS A 222 18.02 29.89 -6.44
N GLY A 223 17.02 30.54 -7.02
CA GLY A 223 15.77 30.89 -6.36
C GLY A 223 14.79 29.71 -6.25
N PRO A 224 13.59 29.93 -5.69
CA PRO A 224 12.58 28.89 -5.59
C PRO A 224 12.15 28.44 -6.99
N GLY A 225 11.99 27.13 -7.18
CA GLY A 225 11.55 26.57 -8.45
C GLY A 225 12.65 26.36 -9.50
N SER A 226 13.94 26.54 -9.13
CA SER A 226 15.02 26.37 -10.10
C SER A 226 15.03 24.97 -10.72
N ASN A 227 15.10 24.91 -12.05
CA ASN A 227 15.13 23.67 -12.83
C ASN A 227 16.54 23.35 -13.38
N THR A 228 17.55 24.12 -13.01
CA THR A 228 18.93 23.92 -13.46
C THR A 228 19.90 24.34 -12.37
N SER A 229 21.07 23.71 -12.30
CA SER A 229 22.11 24.05 -11.33
C SER A 229 22.88 25.32 -11.68
N SER A 230 22.77 25.80 -12.92
CA SER A 230 23.47 26.98 -13.45
C SER A 230 22.50 27.85 -14.25
N PRO A 231 21.55 28.51 -13.58
CA PRO A 231 20.59 29.39 -14.23
C PRO A 231 21.26 30.69 -14.70
N GLU A 232 20.98 31.13 -15.93
CA GLU A 232 21.54 32.36 -16.52
C GLU A 232 20.40 33.22 -17.07
N GLY A 233 20.22 34.41 -16.51
CA GLY A 233 19.13 35.33 -16.88
C GLY A 233 17.73 34.74 -16.68
N LEU A 234 17.55 33.83 -15.71
CA LEU A 234 16.27 33.16 -15.46
C LEU A 234 15.54 33.77 -14.25
N PRO A 235 14.20 33.76 -14.21
CA PRO A 235 13.44 34.34 -13.10
C PRO A 235 13.67 33.63 -11.75
N PHE A 236 14.20 32.40 -11.79
CA PHE A 236 14.53 31.57 -10.63
C PHE A 236 16.04 31.42 -10.41
N GLY A 237 16.87 32.27 -11.02
CA GLY A 237 18.30 32.32 -10.73
C GLY A 237 19.14 32.93 -11.85
N ASP A 238 20.33 33.39 -11.47
CA ASP A 238 21.30 33.97 -12.38
C ASP A 238 22.73 33.81 -11.81
N LEU A 239 23.72 34.27 -12.58
CA LEU A 239 25.06 34.56 -12.10
C LEU A 239 25.01 35.58 -10.96
N CYS A 240 25.94 35.47 -10.02
CA CYS A 240 26.01 36.43 -8.94
C CYS A 240 26.54 37.79 -9.41
N PRO A 241 26.00 38.90 -8.87
CA PRO A 241 26.30 40.24 -9.33
C PRO A 241 27.74 40.62 -8.98
N PRO A 242 28.29 41.65 -9.66
CA PRO A 242 29.58 42.22 -9.28
C PRO A 242 29.64 42.60 -7.80
N GLY A 243 30.82 42.50 -7.24
CA GLY A 243 31.11 42.69 -5.82
C GLY A 243 30.68 41.53 -4.92
N HIS A 244 30.10 40.46 -5.47
CA HIS A 244 29.64 39.28 -4.71
C HIS A 244 30.19 37.99 -5.32
N PHE A 245 30.24 36.93 -4.52
CA PHE A 245 30.62 35.59 -4.97
C PHE A 245 29.59 34.57 -4.47
N CYS A 246 29.45 33.43 -5.14
CA CYS A 246 28.42 32.45 -4.82
C CYS A 246 29.00 31.04 -4.70
N PRO A 247 29.25 30.55 -3.47
CA PRO A 247 29.56 29.14 -3.27
C PRO A 247 28.36 28.26 -3.66
N ALA A 248 28.60 26.95 -3.74
CA ALA A 248 27.55 25.98 -4.04
C ALA A 248 26.36 26.15 -3.07
N GLY A 249 25.15 26.17 -3.62
CA GLY A 249 23.92 26.31 -2.84
C GLY A 249 23.52 27.72 -2.44
N THR A 250 24.08 28.75 -3.09
CA THR A 250 23.69 30.14 -2.81
C THR A 250 22.23 30.39 -3.20
N LYS A 251 21.48 31.02 -2.28
CA LYS A 251 20.03 31.22 -2.38
C LYS A 251 19.65 32.60 -2.89
N ASP A 252 20.45 33.60 -2.52
CA ASP A 252 20.26 35.00 -2.84
C ASP A 252 21.54 35.55 -3.48
N PRO A 253 21.43 36.36 -4.57
CA PRO A 253 22.60 36.84 -5.30
C PRO A 253 23.54 37.72 -4.46
N ARG A 254 23.04 38.36 -3.39
CA ARG A 254 23.82 39.28 -2.54
C ARG A 254 24.19 38.66 -1.18
N GLN A 255 23.94 37.36 -0.98
CA GLN A 255 24.19 36.65 0.28
C GLN A 255 25.66 36.66 0.72
N ARG A 256 26.57 36.86 -0.23
CA ARG A 256 28.02 36.65 -0.07
C ARG A 256 28.77 37.80 -0.75
N PRO A 257 28.79 38.98 -0.11
CA PRO A 257 29.56 40.12 -0.59
C PRO A 257 31.06 39.89 -0.44
N CYS A 258 31.85 40.46 -1.34
CA CYS A 258 33.29 40.59 -1.13
C CYS A 258 33.55 41.41 0.15
N PRO A 259 34.45 40.97 1.04
CA PRO A 259 34.76 41.68 2.27
C PRO A 259 35.27 43.11 2.03
N ALA A 260 35.09 44.00 3.01
CA ALA A 260 35.70 45.34 2.98
C ALA A 260 37.23 45.24 2.79
N GLY A 261 37.80 46.14 1.99
CA GLY A 261 39.19 46.09 1.53
C GLY A 261 39.39 45.27 0.25
N THR A 262 38.34 44.61 -0.26
CA THR A 262 38.35 43.87 -1.52
C THR A 262 37.20 44.29 -2.44
N TRP A 263 37.29 43.95 -3.72
CA TRP A 263 36.27 44.27 -4.73
C TRP A 263 36.28 43.21 -5.84
N ASN A 264 35.23 43.17 -6.67
CA ASN A 264 35.20 42.37 -7.89
C ASN A 264 34.24 42.97 -8.92
N ALA A 265 34.70 43.22 -10.15
CA ALA A 265 33.82 43.71 -11.24
C ALA A 265 33.10 42.59 -12.01
N GLU A 266 33.58 41.35 -11.89
CA GLU A 266 33.06 40.21 -12.66
C GLU A 266 31.79 39.64 -12.04
N LYS A 267 30.89 39.15 -12.91
CA LYS A 267 29.73 38.34 -12.49
C LYS A 267 30.16 36.89 -12.28
N GLY A 268 29.43 36.18 -11.43
CA GLY A 268 29.57 34.73 -11.32
C GLY A 268 30.83 34.27 -10.60
N ALA A 269 31.43 35.10 -9.74
CA ALA A 269 32.53 34.66 -8.88
C ALA A 269 32.10 33.45 -8.02
N PRO A 270 32.80 32.31 -8.06
CA PRO A 270 32.41 31.10 -7.33
C PRO A 270 32.75 31.11 -5.84
N ASP A 271 33.76 31.87 -5.43
CA ASP A 271 34.24 31.91 -4.05
C ASP A 271 35.01 33.20 -3.75
N VAL A 272 35.43 33.38 -2.50
CA VAL A 272 36.07 34.60 -2.01
C VAL A 272 37.42 34.91 -2.67
N SER A 273 38.09 33.92 -3.28
CA SER A 273 39.38 34.15 -3.95
C SER A 273 39.28 35.10 -5.15
N TRP A 274 38.06 35.29 -5.67
CA TRP A 274 37.76 36.23 -6.75
C TRP A 274 37.58 37.68 -6.26
N CYS A 275 37.63 37.91 -4.96
CA CYS A 275 37.63 39.25 -4.39
C CYS A 275 39.06 39.80 -4.41
N LEU A 276 39.32 40.71 -5.34
CA LEU A 276 40.62 41.32 -5.56
C LEU A 276 40.92 42.36 -4.46
N PRO A 277 42.17 42.47 -4.00
CA PRO A 277 42.56 43.50 -3.05
C PRO A 277 42.30 44.89 -3.63
N CYS A 278 41.96 45.84 -2.76
CA CYS A 278 41.78 47.23 -3.17
C CYS A 278 43.10 47.78 -3.75
N PRO A 279 43.10 48.35 -4.98
CA PRO A 279 44.31 48.90 -5.56
C PRO A 279 44.84 50.07 -4.71
N PRO A 280 46.17 50.22 -4.59
CA PRO A 280 46.76 51.34 -3.86
C PRO A 280 46.26 52.69 -4.36
N GLY A 281 45.91 53.57 -3.44
CA GLY A 281 45.41 54.90 -3.76
C GLY A 281 43.92 54.98 -4.09
N LEU A 282 43.15 53.88 -4.00
CA LEU A 282 41.68 53.85 -4.17
C LEU A 282 40.97 53.43 -2.88
N PHE A 283 39.65 53.62 -2.83
CA PHE A 283 38.83 53.35 -1.64
C PHE A 283 37.90 52.14 -1.83
N CYS A 284 38.01 51.14 -0.95
CA CYS A 284 37.15 49.95 -0.93
C CYS A 284 36.59 49.62 0.46
N ALA A 285 36.00 50.58 1.19
CA ALA A 285 35.63 50.37 2.59
C ALA A 285 34.33 49.59 2.83
N GLU A 286 33.47 49.43 1.82
CA GLU A 286 32.19 48.72 1.98
C GLU A 286 32.33 47.29 1.46
N ALA A 287 31.62 46.35 2.09
CA ALA A 287 31.48 45.01 1.55
C ALA A 287 30.59 45.05 0.29
N GLY A 288 30.83 44.14 -0.65
CA GLY A 288 29.96 44.00 -1.83
C GLY A 288 30.31 44.94 -2.98
N GLN A 289 31.50 45.53 -2.98
CA GLN A 289 31.84 46.61 -3.91
C GLN A 289 32.24 46.08 -5.30
N ALA A 290 31.54 46.56 -6.33
CA ALA A 290 31.74 46.16 -7.72
C ALA A 290 32.94 46.85 -8.39
N ALA A 291 33.35 48.00 -7.88
CA ALA A 291 34.49 48.76 -8.36
C ALA A 291 35.06 49.60 -7.19
N PRO A 292 36.38 49.85 -7.15
CA PRO A 292 36.96 50.79 -6.19
C PRO A 292 36.39 52.20 -6.40
N ARG A 293 36.18 52.93 -5.32
CA ARG A 293 35.80 54.35 -5.36
C ARG A 293 37.06 55.23 -5.45
N GLY A 294 36.87 56.52 -5.73
CA GLY A 294 37.89 57.51 -6.10
C GLY A 294 39.17 57.59 -5.24
N PRO A 295 40.10 58.49 -5.59
CA PRO A 295 41.43 58.51 -4.99
C PRO A 295 41.37 58.77 -3.48
N CYS A 296 42.31 58.18 -2.72
CA CYS A 296 42.44 58.42 -1.29
C CYS A 296 42.60 59.93 -1.03
N ALA A 297 41.82 60.47 -0.08
CA ALA A 297 42.02 61.84 0.39
C ALA A 297 43.42 61.97 1.02
N PRO A 298 44.12 63.10 0.85
CA PRO A 298 45.41 63.33 1.52
C PRO A 298 45.24 63.22 3.03
N GLY A 299 45.90 62.22 3.65
CA GLY A 299 45.92 62.03 5.11
C GLY A 299 45.04 60.91 5.66
N GLU A 300 44.23 60.23 4.83
CA GLU A 300 43.43 59.06 5.23
C GLU A 300 43.92 57.81 4.50
N GLY A 301 45.13 57.36 4.84
CA GLY A 301 45.55 56.00 4.52
C GLY A 301 44.73 54.98 5.33
N PRO A 302 44.61 53.73 4.88
CA PRO A 302 44.10 52.68 5.75
C PRO A 302 44.94 52.68 7.02
N ARG A 303 44.31 52.69 8.19
CA ARG A 303 44.98 52.34 9.44
C ARG A 303 45.31 50.85 9.34
N VAL A 304 46.31 50.49 8.55
CA VAL A 304 46.99 49.20 8.62
C VAL A 304 47.61 49.19 10.01
N SER A 305 46.92 48.58 10.97
CA SER A 305 47.61 48.07 12.14
C SER A 305 48.71 47.15 11.60
N PRO A 306 49.99 47.42 11.89
CA PRO A 306 51.05 46.55 11.43
C PRO A 306 50.79 45.15 11.97
N MET A 307 50.73 44.17 11.08
CA MET A 307 50.94 42.76 11.43
C MET A 307 52.42 42.61 11.81
N THR A 308 52.82 43.16 12.96
CA THR A 308 54.07 42.81 13.64
C THR A 308 53.69 41.85 14.75
N GLY A 309 54.02 40.57 14.59
CA GLY A 309 53.70 39.56 15.59
C GLY A 309 53.96 38.14 15.12
N GLN A 310 55.21 37.84 14.78
CA GLN A 310 55.73 36.49 14.86
C GLN A 310 55.71 36.09 16.35
N GLU A 311 54.63 35.45 16.83
CA GLU A 311 54.64 34.78 18.13
C GLU A 311 54.58 33.27 17.97
N LYS A 312 55.75 32.69 18.23
CA LYS A 312 55.99 31.30 18.61
C LYS A 312 54.92 30.84 19.61
N HIS A 313 54.18 29.79 19.29
CA HIS A 313 53.57 28.95 20.31
C HIS A 313 54.36 27.66 20.45
N GLN A 314 55.20 27.59 21.48
CA GLN A 314 55.72 26.34 22.03
C GLN A 314 55.64 26.39 23.57
N ALA A 315 54.69 25.60 24.09
CA ALA A 315 54.64 24.86 25.36
C ALA A 315 55.19 25.46 26.69
N GLU A 316 54.34 25.59 27.72
CA GLU A 316 54.23 24.66 28.88
C GLU A 316 53.52 25.28 30.10
N GLY A 317 52.63 24.49 30.74
CA GLY A 317 52.52 24.38 32.21
C GLY A 317 51.52 25.27 32.98
N GLY A 318 50.44 24.66 33.53
CA GLY A 318 49.81 25.14 34.78
C GLY A 318 48.28 25.05 34.91
N GLN A 319 47.75 23.86 35.26
CA GLN A 319 46.41 23.63 35.88
C GLN A 319 46.35 24.17 37.34
N PRO A 320 45.23 24.11 38.13
CA PRO A 320 43.95 23.40 37.93
C PRO A 320 42.64 24.14 38.35
N ALA A 321 41.49 23.63 37.89
CA ALA A 321 40.21 23.52 38.62
C ALA A 321 39.23 22.69 37.76
N THR A 322 39.22 21.36 37.90
CA THR A 322 38.25 20.53 38.67
C THR A 322 36.81 20.50 38.16
N SER A 323 36.34 19.26 37.97
CA SER A 323 34.95 18.77 37.89
C SER A 323 34.35 18.72 36.47
N ALA A 324 34.59 17.66 35.68
CA ALA A 324 33.99 16.32 35.75
C ALA A 324 32.50 16.27 35.40
N LEU A 325 32.17 15.79 34.19
CA LEU A 325 31.32 14.61 34.00
C LEU A 325 31.34 14.18 32.52
N ALA A 326 31.70 12.91 32.34
CA ALA A 326 31.90 12.23 31.07
C ALA A 326 30.76 11.22 30.82
N LEU A 327 30.34 11.09 29.57
CA LEU A 327 29.84 9.89 28.90
C LEU A 327 30.19 10.10 27.41
N GLY A 328 31.02 9.35 26.70
CA GLY A 328 31.56 8.00 26.86
C GLY A 328 31.04 7.11 25.73
N SER A 329 31.79 6.98 24.62
CA SER A 329 31.87 5.85 23.64
C SER A 329 32.53 6.33 22.32
N SER A 330 33.83 6.14 22.03
CA SER A 330 34.55 4.94 21.51
C SER A 330 34.28 4.55 20.03
N VAL A 331 35.10 5.08 19.09
CA VAL A 331 36.08 4.40 18.15
C VAL A 331 35.59 3.13 17.37
N PRO A 332 36.03 2.77 16.11
CA PRO A 332 37.23 3.21 15.35
C PRO A 332 37.09 3.53 13.84
N GLU A 333 38.17 4.12 13.33
CA GLU A 333 38.67 4.11 11.94
C GLU A 333 38.74 2.72 11.30
N ALA A 334 38.43 2.65 10.00
CA ALA A 334 38.73 1.52 9.14
C ALA A 334 39.66 1.94 7.98
N LYS A 335 40.71 1.11 7.86
CA LYS A 335 41.84 1.09 6.93
C LYS A 335 41.47 1.24 5.46
N GLY A 336 42.43 1.80 4.72
CA GLY A 336 42.41 1.95 3.27
C GLY A 336 42.33 0.63 2.49
N PHE A 337 41.86 0.76 1.25
CA PHE A 337 41.80 -0.28 0.25
C PHE A 337 42.43 0.22 -1.04
N THR A 338 43.51 -0.45 -1.44
CA THR A 338 44.09 -0.46 -2.78
C THR A 338 43.12 -1.09 -3.79
N VAL A 339 42.94 -0.47 -4.96
CA VAL A 339 42.23 -1.06 -6.10
C VAL A 339 43.25 -1.43 -7.18
N GLN A 340 43.26 -2.72 -7.53
CA GLN A 340 43.99 -3.29 -8.66
C GLN A 340 43.25 -3.07 -9.99
N GLU A 341 44.04 -2.90 -11.05
CA GLU A 341 43.63 -2.89 -12.46
C GLU A 341 42.98 -4.22 -12.88
N GLY A 342 41.86 -4.13 -13.61
CA GLY A 342 41.18 -5.26 -14.24
C GLY A 342 41.20 -5.14 -15.76
N HIS A 343 41.73 -6.17 -16.40
CA HIS A 343 41.89 -6.36 -17.84
C HIS A 343 40.57 -6.35 -18.63
N ARG A 344 40.67 -5.83 -19.87
CA ARG A 344 39.71 -5.95 -20.97
C ARG A 344 39.70 -7.39 -21.51
N VAL A 345 38.51 -7.96 -21.67
CA VAL A 345 38.17 -9.00 -22.66
C VAL A 345 37.04 -8.45 -23.51
#